data_AF-A0A7J4EDF4-F1
#
_entry.id   AF-A0A7J4EDF4-F1
#
_cell.length_a   1.000
_cell.length_b   1.000
_cell.length_c   1.000
_cell.angle_alpha   90.00
_cell.angle_beta   90.00
_cell.angle_gamma   90.00
#
_symmetry.space_group_name_H-M   'P 1'
#
loop_
_entity.id
_entity.type
_entity.pdbx_description
1 polymer ?
#
loop_
_entity_poly.entity_id
_entity_poly.type
_entity_poly.pdbx_seq_one_letter_code
_entity_poly.pdbx_strand_id
1 'polypeptide(L)'
;MHEWALAEAVIATVIEESRKEGLEEIAKITLKIGELQQMDTGIFEFALNEIAKVYGLPLLTGMKIELETERAIFKCRICGREWKFSDTGLDMEEFEAIHFAPEVAHAYVRCPSCKSPDFEVVQGRGVLIKSIKGSVSAQKSVDF
;
A
#
# COMPACT_ATOMS: atom_id res chain seq x y z
N MET A 1 -8.95 -12.25 7.14
CA MET A 1 -8.31 -11.73 5.92
C MET A 1 -7.62 -10.43 6.30
N HIS A 2 -6.30 -10.36 6.16
CA HIS A 2 -5.49 -9.20 6.53
C HIS A 2 -5.66 -8.03 5.55
N GLU A 3 -6.22 -8.26 4.35
CA GLU A 3 -6.65 -7.21 3.42
C GLU A 3 -7.62 -6.23 4.08
N TRP A 4 -8.51 -6.73 4.94
CA TRP A 4 -9.45 -5.87 5.69
C TRP A 4 -8.73 -4.99 6.70
N ALA A 5 -7.75 -5.55 7.43
CA ALA A 5 -6.95 -4.79 8.38
C ALA A 5 -6.11 -3.71 7.67
N LEU A 6 -5.53 -4.04 6.51
CA LEU A 6 -4.82 -3.08 5.67
C LEU A 6 -5.75 -2.00 5.13
N ALA A 7 -6.96 -2.37 4.67
CA ALA A 7 -7.93 -1.43 4.13
C ALA A 7 -8.42 -0.46 5.21
N GLU A 8 -8.66 -0.96 6.43
CA GLU A 8 -9.01 -0.15 7.59
C GLU A 8 -7.91 0.87 7.91
N ALA A 9 -6.65 0.42 7.97
CA ALA A 9 -5.51 1.30 8.20
C ALA A 9 -5.36 2.38 7.12
N VAL A 10 -5.57 2.02 5.84
CA VAL A 10 -5.56 2.97 4.72
C VAL A 10 -6.66 4.02 4.87
N ILE A 11 -7.91 3.60 5.09
CA ILE A 11 -9.04 4.53 5.21
C ILE A 11 -8.87 5.44 6.43
N ALA A 12 -8.44 4.90 7.57
CA ALA A 12 -8.16 5.68 8.77
C ALA A 12 -7.08 6.75 8.49
N THR A 13 -5.97 6.36 7.85
CA THR A 13 -4.88 7.28 7.48
C THR A 13 -5.36 8.35 6.50
N VAL A 14 -6.15 7.99 5.49
CA VAL A 14 -6.71 8.94 4.52
C VAL A 14 -7.57 9.98 5.22
N ILE A 15 -8.47 9.56 6.13
CA ILE A 15 -9.35 10.47 6.87
C ILE A 15 -8.52 11.41 7.75
N GLU A 16 -7.53 10.87 8.46
CA GLU A 16 -6.66 11.65 9.34
C GLU A 16 -5.89 12.72 8.56
N GLU A 17 -5.16 12.33 7.51
CA GLU A 17 -4.34 13.26 6.71
C GLU A 17 -5.21 14.29 5.98
N SER A 18 -6.39 13.90 5.50
CA SER A 18 -7.31 14.81 4.82
C SER A 18 -7.86 15.88 5.76
N ARG A 19 -8.14 15.52 7.02
CA ARG A 19 -8.58 16.48 8.04
C ARG A 19 -7.47 17.46 8.41
N LYS A 20 -6.22 17.00 8.51
CA LYS A 20 -5.05 17.86 8.76
C LYS A 20 -4.88 18.93 7.68
N GLU A 21 -5.13 18.55 6.43
CA GLU A 21 -5.06 19.45 5.27
C GLU A 21 -6.37 20.22 5.00
N GLY A 22 -7.40 20.04 5.82
CA GLY A 22 -8.68 20.76 5.70
C GLY A 22 -9.53 20.36 4.50
N LEU A 23 -9.32 19.17 3.93
CA LEU A 23 -10.16 18.64 2.85
C LEU A 23 -11.57 18.36 3.37
N GLU A 24 -12.58 18.80 2.63
CA GLU A 24 -13.99 18.54 2.94
C GLU A 24 -14.57 17.38 2.11
N GLU A 25 -14.01 17.15 0.91
CA GLU A 25 -14.40 16.08 0.00
C GLU A 25 -13.17 15.50 -0.69
N ILE A 26 -13.13 14.17 -0.83
CA ILE A 26 -12.06 13.45 -1.54
C ILE A 26 -12.62 12.90 -2.84
N ALA A 27 -12.07 13.37 -3.96
CA ALA A 27 -12.43 12.92 -5.29
C ALA A 27 -11.67 11.66 -5.71
N LYS A 28 -10.40 11.53 -5.31
CA LYS A 28 -9.53 10.41 -5.71
C LYS A 28 -8.47 10.06 -4.68
N ILE A 29 -8.30 8.77 -4.44
CA ILE A 29 -7.17 8.20 -3.72
C ILE A 29 -6.40 7.32 -4.70
N THR A 30 -5.10 7.51 -4.80
CA THR A 30 -4.22 6.59 -5.53
C THR A 30 -3.35 5.84 -4.54
N LEU A 31 -3.45 4.52 -4.55
CA LEU A 31 -2.66 3.62 -3.73
C LEU A 31 -1.64 2.88 -4.59
N LYS A 32 -0.44 2.69 -4.05
CA LYS A 32 0.52 1.72 -4.58
C LYS A 32 0.45 0.45 -3.75
N ILE A 33 0.31 -0.68 -4.42
CA ILE A 33 0.30 -2.01 -3.82
C ILE A 33 1.62 -2.68 -4.16
N GLY A 34 2.47 -2.83 -3.15
CA GLY A 34 3.74 -3.48 -3.29
C GLY A 34 3.59 -4.95 -3.66
N GLU A 35 4.34 -5.41 -4.66
CA GLU A 35 4.29 -6.77 -5.18
C GLU A 35 4.59 -7.84 -4.10
N LEU A 36 5.38 -7.54 -3.05
CA LEU A 36 5.57 -8.48 -1.93
C LEU A 36 4.26 -8.77 -1.18
N GLN A 37 3.31 -7.84 -1.22
CA GLN A 37 2.03 -8.04 -0.56
C GLN A 37 1.22 -9.15 -1.21
N GLN A 38 1.39 -9.47 -2.50
CA GLN A 38 0.68 -10.58 -3.17
C GLN A 38 -0.83 -10.70 -2.90
N MET A 39 -1.49 -9.61 -2.53
CA MET A 39 -2.88 -9.63 -2.10
C MET A 39 -3.82 -9.69 -3.31
N ASP A 40 -5.01 -10.24 -3.09
CA ASP A 40 -6.11 -10.11 -4.03
C ASP A 40 -6.59 -8.65 -4.05
N THR A 41 -6.29 -7.94 -5.14
CA THR A 41 -6.67 -6.54 -5.29
C THR A 41 -8.18 -6.32 -5.35
N GLY A 42 -8.95 -7.31 -5.79
CA GLY A 42 -10.41 -7.24 -5.83
C GLY A 42 -11.01 -7.32 -4.43
N ILE A 43 -10.50 -8.21 -3.57
CA ILE A 43 -10.89 -8.27 -2.15
C ILE A 43 -10.48 -6.99 -1.42
N PHE A 44 -9.26 -6.50 -1.68
CA PHE A 44 -8.77 -5.27 -1.08
C PHE A 44 -9.59 -4.04 -1.50
N GLU A 45 -9.88 -3.89 -2.79
CA GLU A 45 -10.74 -2.83 -3.31
C GLU A 45 -12.15 -2.91 -2.73
N PHE A 46 -12.72 -4.11 -2.62
CA PHE A 46 -14.02 -4.30 -1.98
C PHE A 46 -14.00 -3.84 -0.52
N ALA A 47 -13.00 -4.26 0.27
CA ALA A 47 -12.86 -3.87 1.67
C ALA A 47 -12.71 -2.35 1.83
N LEU A 48 -11.87 -1.71 1.01
CA LEU A 48 -11.70 -0.24 1.01
C LEU A 48 -13.04 0.48 0.79
N ASN A 49 -13.82 0.03 -0.19
CA ASN A 49 -15.11 0.63 -0.52
C ASN A 49 -16.13 0.45 0.60
N GLU A 50 -16.22 -0.74 1.21
CA GLU A 50 -17.16 -0.99 2.32
C GLU A 50 -16.80 -0.19 3.57
N ILE A 51 -15.52 -0.15 3.94
CA ILE A 51 -15.03 0.62 5.10
C ILE A 51 -15.25 2.12 4.88
N ALA A 52 -14.99 2.63 3.67
CA ALA A 52 -15.22 4.03 3.35
C ALA A 52 -16.70 4.44 3.47
N LYS A 53 -17.64 3.56 3.11
CA LYS A 53 -19.08 3.83 3.29
C LYS A 53 -19.48 3.97 4.75
N VAL A 54 -18.85 3.20 5.64
CA VAL A 54 -19.19 3.18 7.07
C VAL A 54 -18.55 4.34 7.82
N TYR A 55 -17.25 4.59 7.59
CA TYR A 55 -16.47 5.53 8.41
C TYR A 55 -16.12 6.84 7.71
N GLY A 56 -16.33 6.92 6.41
CA GLY A 56 -15.81 7.99 5.56
C GLY A 56 -16.74 9.16 5.30
N LEU A 57 -18.00 9.12 5.76
CA LEU A 57 -18.98 10.15 5.39
C LEU A 57 -18.77 11.47 6.16
N PRO A 58 -18.98 12.64 5.51
CA PRO A 58 -19.25 12.84 4.09
C PRO A 58 -17.98 12.81 3.20
N LEU A 59 -16.80 12.87 3.81
CA LEU A 59 -15.49 13.10 3.19
C LEU A 59 -15.14 12.15 2.02
N LEU A 60 -15.47 10.87 2.12
CA LEU A 60 -15.15 9.82 1.13
C LEU A 60 -16.34 9.51 0.20
N THR A 61 -17.40 10.32 0.20
CA THR A 61 -18.57 10.08 -0.64
C THR A 61 -18.21 10.21 -2.11
N GLY A 62 -18.50 9.19 -2.93
CA GLY A 62 -18.29 9.26 -4.38
C GLY A 62 -16.83 9.28 -4.82
N MET A 63 -15.89 9.01 -3.91
CA MET A 63 -14.47 8.95 -4.23
C MET A 63 -14.16 7.83 -5.23
N LYS A 64 -13.07 7.99 -5.98
CA LYS A 64 -12.47 6.91 -6.78
C LYS A 64 -11.20 6.42 -6.13
N ILE A 65 -11.07 5.11 -5.98
CA ILE A 65 -9.80 4.46 -5.60
C ILE A 65 -9.13 3.95 -6.87
N GLU A 66 -7.85 4.28 -7.02
CA GLU A 66 -6.99 3.72 -8.07
C GLU A 66 -5.87 2.92 -7.40
N LEU A 67 -5.72 1.66 -7.83
CA LEU A 67 -4.68 0.76 -7.36
C LEU A 67 -3.59 0.63 -8.43
N GLU A 68 -2.36 0.95 -8.08
CA GLU A 68 -1.18 0.76 -8.91
C GLU A 68 -0.29 -0.33 -8.30
N THR A 69 0.15 -1.33 -9.08
CA THR A 69 1.14 -2.29 -8.58
C THR A 69 2.53 -1.66 -8.57
N GLU A 70 3.23 -1.73 -7.44
CA GLU A 70 4.64 -1.35 -7.32
C GLU A 70 5.51 -2.61 -7.28
N ARG A 71 6.34 -2.79 -8.31
CA ARG A 71 7.23 -3.94 -8.41
C ARG A 71 8.23 -4.00 -7.27
N ALA A 72 8.53 -5.21 -6.85
CA ALA A 72 9.42 -5.50 -5.76
C ALA A 72 10.86 -5.60 -6.25
N ILE A 73 11.74 -4.73 -5.72
CA ILE A 73 13.18 -4.79 -5.98
C ILE A 73 13.91 -4.98 -4.67
N PHE A 74 14.82 -5.95 -4.68
CA PHE A 74 15.75 -6.21 -3.60
C PHE A 74 17.12 -5.66 -3.94
N LYS A 75 17.87 -5.27 -2.92
CA LYS A 75 19.28 -4.89 -3.04
C LYS A 75 20.10 -5.59 -1.98
N CYS A 76 21.13 -6.34 -2.40
CA CYS A 76 22.00 -7.04 -1.46
C CYS A 76 22.89 -6.04 -0.72
N ARG A 77 22.91 -6.13 0.61
CA ARG A 77 23.77 -5.27 1.44
C ARG A 77 25.24 -5.70 1.41
N ILE A 78 25.52 -6.93 0.97
CA ILE A 78 26.88 -7.48 0.90
C ILE A 78 27.58 -7.15 -0.42
N CYS A 79 26.92 -7.36 -1.56
CA CYS A 79 27.54 -7.16 -2.88
C CYS A 79 26.90 -6.08 -3.75
N GLY A 80 25.84 -5.41 -3.26
CA GLY A 80 25.17 -4.32 -3.98
C GLY A 80 24.31 -4.75 -5.17
N ARG A 81 24.23 -6.06 -5.50
CA ARG A 81 23.38 -6.54 -6.59
C ARG A 81 21.91 -6.25 -6.32
N GLU A 82 21.21 -5.76 -7.33
CA GLU A 82 19.76 -5.62 -7.35
C GLU A 82 19.11 -6.75 -8.15
N TRP A 83 17.92 -7.20 -7.73
CA TRP A 83 17.11 -8.19 -8.46
C TRP A 83 15.62 -8.03 -8.12
N LYS A 84 14.75 -8.60 -8.96
CA LYS A 84 13.29 -8.52 -8.80
C LYS A 84 12.78 -9.69 -7.98
N PHE A 85 11.63 -9.49 -7.34
CA PHE A 85 10.89 -10.58 -6.70
C PHE A 85 10.43 -11.65 -7.69
N SER A 86 10.07 -11.27 -8.92
CA SER A 86 9.75 -12.22 -9.98
C SER A 86 10.85 -13.25 -10.30
N ASP A 87 12.09 -12.98 -9.88
CA ASP A 87 13.26 -13.78 -10.22
C ASP A 87 13.67 -14.75 -9.09
N THR A 88 12.90 -14.84 -7.99
CA THR A 88 13.27 -15.60 -6.78
C THR A 88 12.94 -17.09 -6.85
N GLY A 89 12.02 -17.51 -7.72
CA GLY A 89 11.68 -18.92 -7.93
C GLY A 89 11.02 -19.60 -6.72
N LEU A 90 10.20 -18.87 -5.97
CA LEU A 90 9.50 -19.35 -4.77
C LEU A 90 8.36 -20.32 -5.11
N ASP A 91 8.06 -21.22 -4.17
CA ASP A 91 6.85 -22.03 -4.23
C ASP A 91 5.63 -21.33 -3.58
N MET A 92 4.45 -21.95 -3.68
CA MET A 92 3.21 -21.36 -3.15
C MET A 92 3.23 -21.15 -1.62
N GLU A 93 3.85 -22.05 -0.86
CA GLU A 93 3.88 -21.92 0.61
C GLU A 93 4.78 -20.75 1.02
N GLU A 94 5.92 -20.61 0.37
CA GLU A 94 6.83 -19.48 0.57
C GLU A 94 6.20 -18.15 0.15
N PHE A 95 5.44 -18.14 -0.96
CA PHE A 95 4.69 -16.98 -1.42
C PHE A 95 3.65 -16.53 -0.38
N GLU A 96 2.86 -17.46 0.18
CA GLU A 96 1.86 -17.15 1.21
C GLU A 96 2.49 -16.67 2.53
N ALA A 97 3.63 -17.23 2.92
CA ALA A 97 4.36 -16.75 4.10
C ALA A 97 4.77 -15.28 3.94
N ILE A 98 5.32 -14.92 2.78
CA ILE A 98 5.74 -13.54 2.46
C ILE A 98 4.54 -12.60 2.34
N HIS A 99 3.42 -13.06 1.79
CA HIS A 99 2.16 -12.31 1.72
C HIS A 99 1.70 -11.84 3.10
N PHE A 100 1.75 -12.73 4.10
CA PHE A 100 1.36 -12.41 5.47
C PHE A 100 2.36 -11.48 6.17
N ALA A 101 3.66 -11.72 6.00
CA ALA A 101 4.72 -10.94 6.63
C ALA A 101 5.89 -10.74 5.65
N PRO A 102 5.96 -9.60 4.91
CA PRO A 102 6.98 -9.37 3.88
C PRO A 102 8.43 -9.56 4.36
N GLU A 103 8.69 -9.31 5.65
CA GLU A 103 10.00 -9.47 6.28
C GLU A 103 10.51 -10.92 6.28
N VAL A 104 9.61 -11.92 6.20
CA VAL A 104 10.01 -13.34 6.12
C VAL A 104 10.64 -13.68 4.77
N ALA A 105 10.63 -12.77 3.79
CA ALA A 105 11.37 -12.95 2.54
C ALA A 105 12.86 -13.24 2.77
N HIS A 106 13.46 -12.74 3.85
CA HIS A 106 14.84 -13.05 4.23
C HIS A 106 15.07 -14.54 4.57
N ALA A 107 14.03 -15.29 4.93
CA ALA A 107 14.13 -16.72 5.19
C ALA A 107 14.31 -17.52 3.88
N TYR A 108 13.61 -17.13 2.81
CA TYR A 108 13.49 -17.91 1.57
C TYR A 108 14.35 -17.35 0.41
N VAL A 109 14.51 -16.04 0.33
CA VAL A 109 15.21 -15.38 -0.79
C VAL A 109 16.70 -15.24 -0.49
N ARG A 110 17.54 -15.44 -1.51
CA ARG A 110 18.98 -15.22 -1.44
C ARG A 110 19.44 -14.35 -2.59
N CYS A 111 20.47 -13.54 -2.37
CA CYS A 111 21.10 -12.78 -3.44
C CYS A 111 21.57 -13.74 -4.55
N PRO A 112 21.16 -13.53 -5.82
CA PRO A 112 21.50 -14.46 -6.89
C PRO A 112 23.01 -14.51 -7.18
N SER A 113 23.77 -13.46 -6.81
CA SER A 113 25.20 -13.35 -7.06
C SER A 113 26.10 -13.85 -5.93
N CYS A 114 25.82 -13.54 -4.67
CA CYS A 114 26.68 -13.92 -3.53
C CYS A 114 26.02 -14.89 -2.54
N LYS A 115 24.75 -15.25 -2.77
CA LYS A 115 23.93 -16.13 -1.92
C LYS A 115 23.68 -15.62 -0.50
N SER A 116 24.07 -14.39 -0.16
CA SER A 116 23.72 -13.78 1.12
C SER A 116 22.20 -13.63 1.27
N PRO A 117 21.63 -13.92 2.46
CA PRO A 117 20.24 -13.57 2.80
C PRO A 117 20.08 -12.09 3.20
N ASP A 118 21.19 -11.38 3.38
CA ASP A 118 21.18 -9.98 3.80
C ASP A 118 20.96 -9.05 2.60
N PHE A 119 19.74 -8.54 2.53
CA PHE A 119 19.29 -7.60 1.52
C PHE A 119 18.34 -6.58 2.13
N GLU A 120 17.96 -5.59 1.34
CA GLU A 120 16.87 -4.67 1.67
C GLU A 120 15.81 -4.73 0.58
N VAL A 121 14.56 -4.48 0.97
CA VAL A 121 13.44 -4.28 0.04
C VAL A 121 13.40 -2.79 -0.31
N VAL A 122 13.85 -2.45 -1.52
CA VAL A 122 13.99 -1.04 -1.96
C VAL A 122 12.64 -0.46 -2.38
N GLN A 123 11.76 -1.29 -2.93
CA GLN A 123 10.42 -0.90 -3.40
C GLN A 123 9.50 -2.12 -3.39
N GLY A 124 8.19 -1.88 -3.44
CA GLY A 124 7.20 -2.95 -3.55
C GLY A 124 6.94 -3.74 -2.26
N ARG A 125 7.32 -3.21 -1.08
CA ARG A 125 7.12 -3.89 0.22
C ARG A 125 5.65 -4.03 0.63
N GLY A 126 4.90 -2.94 0.54
CA GLY A 126 3.64 -2.76 1.26
C GLY A 126 2.66 -1.89 0.50
N VAL A 127 1.61 -1.45 1.19
CA VAL A 127 0.66 -0.47 0.65
C VAL A 127 1.15 0.95 0.96
N LEU A 128 1.16 1.83 -0.04
CA LEU A 128 1.47 3.24 0.14
C LEU A 128 0.33 4.10 -0.42
N ILE A 129 -0.06 5.14 0.33
CA ILE A 129 -0.94 6.19 -0.18
C ILE A 129 -0.08 7.13 -1.02
N LYS A 130 -0.20 7.05 -2.35
CA LYS A 130 0.58 7.87 -3.28
C LYS A 130 0.06 9.30 -3.33
N SER A 131 -1.26 9.47 -3.32
CA SER A 131 -1.89 10.79 -3.29
C SER A 131 -3.34 10.72 -2.82
N ILE A 132 -3.76 11.77 -2.13
CA ILE A 132 -5.16 12.07 -1.84
C ILE A 132 -5.49 13.37 -2.57
N LYS A 133 -6.57 13.39 -3.34
CA LYS A 133 -7.02 14.56 -4.09
C LYS A 133 -8.45 14.89 -3.70
N GLY A 134 -8.67 16.14 -3.30
CA GLY A 134 -9.95 16.61 -2.80
C GLY A 134 -10.10 18.12 -2.92
N SER A 135 -11.21 18.64 -2.42
CA SER A 135 -11.51 20.07 -2.34
C SER A 135 -11.42 20.56 -0.90
N VAL A 136 -10.99 21.82 -0.74
CA VAL A 136 -11.10 22.60 0.49
C VAL A 136 -12.19 23.64 0.28
N SER A 137 -12.98 23.97 1.31
CA SER A 137 -13.88 25.12 1.21
C SER A 137 -13.06 26.41 1.17
N ALA A 138 -13.45 27.36 0.31
CA ALA A 138 -12.93 28.71 0.39
C ALA A 138 -13.32 29.29 1.75
N GLN A 139 -12.34 29.84 2.50
CA GLN A 139 -12.59 30.55 3.75
C GLN A 139 -13.80 31.46 3.57
N LYS A 140 -14.90 31.17 4.30
CA LYS A 140 -15.99 32.12 4.46
C LYS A 140 -15.37 33.33 5.15
N SER A 141 -15.13 34.40 4.40
CA SER A 141 -14.89 35.73 4.95
C SER A 141 -16.09 36.07 5.81
N VAL A 142 -15.92 35.94 7.13
CA VAL A 142 -16.89 36.44 8.09
C VAL A 142 -16.59 37.92 8.22
N ASP A 143 -17.31 38.73 7.46
CA ASP A 143 -17.38 40.17 7.70
C ASP A 143 -18.19 40.37 8.99
N PHE A 144 -17.55 40.95 10.02
CA PHE A 144 -18.20 41.40 11.25
C PHE A 144 -18.82 42.78 11.06
#